data_AF-A0A4Z2CNN5-F1
#
_entry.id   AF-A0A4Z2CNN5-F1
#
_cell.length_a   1.000
_cell.length_b   1.000
_cell.length_c   1.000
_cell.angle_alpha   90.00
_cell.angle_beta   90.00
_cell.angle_gamma   90.00
#
_symmetry.space_group_name_H-M   'P 1'
#
loop_
_entity.id
_entity.type
_entity.pdbx_description
1 polymer ?
#
loop_
_entity_poly.entity_id
_entity_poly.type
_entity_poly.pdbx_seq_one_letter_code
_entity_poly.pdbx_strand_id
1 'polypeptide(L)'
;MNLRDADSGKILWQSTNDFSVPKVEHEAYVPKKILKCKSISREINFSSEQPLENFWLEQEVFLRDQPIENWSFEFGFVIPGSTNTWQSLIQSDTADRMIPAKVLRFDIC
;
A
#
# COMPACT_ATOMS: atom_id res chain seq x y z
N MET A 1 1.03 -5.71 7.60
CA MET A 1 0.19 -4.81 6.77
C MET A 1 -1.18 -5.42 6.50
N ASN A 2 -2.25 -4.63 6.46
CA ASN A 2 -3.56 -5.06 5.95
C ASN A 2 -4.16 -4.05 4.96
N LEU A 3 -5.03 -4.57 4.08
CA LEU A 3 -5.80 -3.81 3.11
C LEU A 3 -7.28 -4.12 3.30
N ARG A 4 -8.09 -3.07 3.44
CA ARG A 4 -9.54 -3.14 3.65
C ARG A 4 -10.25 -2.35 2.58
N ASP A 5 -11.43 -2.82 2.21
CA ASP A 5 -12.39 -1.97 1.52
C ASP A 5 -12.78 -0.83 2.47
N ALA A 6 -12.56 0.43 2.06
CA ALA A 6 -12.78 1.58 2.94
C ALA A 6 -14.27 1.82 3.23
N ASP A 7 -15.16 1.42 2.32
CA ASP A 7 -16.62 1.62 2.49
C ASP A 7 -17.21 0.59 3.47
N SER A 8 -16.78 -0.67 3.36
CA SER A 8 -17.33 -1.77 4.17
C SER A 8 -16.49 -2.18 5.38
N GLY A 9 -15.24 -1.72 5.47
CA GLY A 9 -14.25 -2.13 6.48
C GLY A 9 -13.76 -3.57 6.33
N LYS A 10 -14.24 -4.30 5.32
CA LYS A 10 -13.92 -5.71 5.09
C LYS A 10 -12.45 -5.88 4.74
N ILE A 11 -11.77 -6.79 5.43
CA ILE A 11 -10.40 -7.18 5.09
C ILE A 11 -10.40 -7.86 3.71
N LEU A 12 -9.60 -7.29 2.81
CA LEU A 12 -9.37 -7.82 1.47
C LEU A 12 -8.07 -8.62 1.42
N TRP A 13 -7.04 -8.16 2.13
CA TRP A 13 -5.74 -8.82 2.20
C TRP A 13 -5.02 -8.46 3.51
N GLN A 14 -4.17 -9.36 4.00
CA GLN A 14 -3.35 -9.15 5.18
C GLN A 14 -2.08 -10.00 5.09
N SER A 15 -0.97 -9.47 5.58
CA SER A 15 0.29 -10.18 5.72
C SER A 15 1.10 -9.65 6.91
N THR A 16 1.92 -10.52 7.49
CA THR A 16 2.90 -10.21 8.55
C THR A 16 4.33 -10.12 8.02
N ASN A 17 4.55 -10.30 6.72
CA ASN A 17 5.88 -10.16 6.12
C ASN A 17 6.36 -8.72 6.18
N ASP A 18 7.68 -8.55 6.30
CA ASP A 18 8.34 -7.25 6.22
C ASP A 18 8.67 -6.90 4.77
N PHE A 19 7.83 -6.04 4.19
CA PHE A 19 7.97 -5.53 2.82
C PHE A 19 8.93 -4.33 2.72
N SER A 20 9.53 -3.88 3.83
CA SER A 20 10.48 -2.75 3.83
C SER A 20 11.92 -3.16 3.55
N VAL A 21 12.22 -4.46 3.51
CA VAL A 21 13.56 -4.98 3.26
C VAL A 21 13.98 -4.64 1.82
N PRO A 22 15.04 -3.84 1.62
CA PRO A 22 15.45 -3.39 0.30
C PRO A 22 16.20 -4.48 -0.47
N LYS A 23 16.33 -4.30 -1.79
CA LYS A 23 17.09 -5.18 -2.72
C LYS A 23 16.57 -6.60 -2.86
N VAL A 24 15.37 -6.86 -2.35
CA VAL A 24 14.63 -8.11 -2.54
C VAL A 24 13.30 -7.74 -3.17
N GLU A 25 12.92 -8.46 -4.21
CA GLU A 25 11.59 -8.36 -4.78
C GLU A 25 10.62 -9.15 -3.89
N HIS A 26 9.54 -8.50 -3.46
CA HIS A 26 8.54 -9.11 -2.60
C HIS A 26 7.26 -9.39 -3.39
N GLU A 27 6.71 -10.59 -3.24
CA GLU A 27 5.46 -10.96 -3.87
C GLU A 27 4.26 -10.81 -2.91
N ALA A 28 3.15 -10.27 -3.42
CA ALA A 28 1.88 -10.18 -2.69
C ALA A 28 0.70 -10.68 -3.54
N TYR A 29 -0.01 -11.69 -3.03
CA TYR A 29 -1.18 -12.26 -3.70
C TYR A 29 -2.46 -11.58 -3.23
N VAL A 30 -2.84 -10.47 -3.87
CA VAL A 30 -4.04 -9.70 -3.54
C VAL A 30 -5.28 -10.17 -4.33
N PRO A 31 -6.48 -10.21 -3.72
CA PRO A 31 -7.68 -10.61 -4.45
C PRO A 31 -8.09 -9.60 -5.51
N LYS A 32 -8.42 -10.07 -6.72
CA LYS A 32 -8.86 -9.25 -7.86
C LYS A 32 -10.01 -8.28 -7.56
N LYS A 33 -10.85 -8.59 -6.57
CA LYS A 33 -11.94 -7.71 -6.12
C LYS A 33 -11.46 -6.35 -5.60
N ILE A 34 -10.19 -6.22 -5.20
CA ILE A 34 -9.59 -4.96 -4.73
C ILE A 34 -9.64 -3.88 -5.82
N LEU A 35 -9.53 -4.28 -7.10
CA LEU A 35 -9.60 -3.40 -8.26
C LEU A 35 -11.01 -2.86 -8.54
N LYS A 36 -12.02 -3.33 -7.80
CA LYS A 36 -13.41 -2.82 -7.89
C LYS A 36 -13.76 -1.87 -6.75
N CYS A 37 -12.88 -1.73 -5.76
CA CYS A 37 -13.11 -0.84 -4.63
C CYS A 37 -12.85 0.60 -5.07
N LYS A 38 -13.75 1.51 -4.70
CA LYS A 38 -13.58 2.95 -4.90
C LYS A 38 -12.42 3.50 -4.08
N SER A 39 -12.20 2.93 -2.90
CA SER A 39 -11.06 3.26 -2.07
C SER A 39 -10.67 2.10 -1.17
N ILE A 40 -9.38 2.03 -0.87
CA ILE A 40 -8.75 1.02 -0.03
C ILE A 40 -8.17 1.71 1.20
N SER A 41 -8.55 1.24 2.38
CA SER A 41 -7.88 1.59 3.62
C SER A 41 -6.71 0.63 3.82
N ARG A 42 -5.49 1.18 3.92
CA ARG A 42 -4.27 0.44 4.22
C ARG A 42 -3.86 0.70 5.65
N GLU A 43 -3.44 -0.36 6.34
CA GLU A 43 -2.83 -0.26 7.66
C GLU A 43 -1.44 -0.91 7.66
N ILE A 44 -0.43 -0.14 8.05
CA ILE A 44 0.95 -0.59 8.22
C ILE A 44 1.27 -0.55 9.71
N ASN A 45 1.79 -1.66 10.24
CA ASN A 45 2.37 -1.69 11.57
C ASN A 45 3.89 -1.71 11.42
N PHE A 46 4.59 -0.80 12.09
CA PHE A 46 6.04 -0.69 12.02
C PHE A 46 6.61 -0.27 13.37
N SER A 47 7.89 -0.57 13.59
CA SER A 47 8.63 -0.12 14.77
C SER A 47 9.90 0.62 14.34
N SER A 48 10.36 1.54 15.17
CA SER A 48 11.63 2.23 14.95
C SER A 48 12.39 2.36 16.26
N GLU A 49 13.67 1.95 16.27
CA GLU A 49 14.54 2.16 17.43
C GLU A 49 14.97 3.63 17.55
N GLN A 50 15.17 4.31 16.42
CA GLN A 50 15.63 5.69 16.35
C GLN A 50 14.45 6.66 16.16
N PRO A 51 14.58 7.93 16.61
CA PRO A 51 13.57 8.94 16.31
C PRO A 51 13.57 9.26 14.81
N LEU A 52 12.39 9.55 14.26
CA LEU A 52 12.25 10.08 12.90
C LEU A 52 11.42 11.36 12.99
N GLU A 53 11.91 12.47 12.44
CA GLU A 53 11.22 13.77 12.57
C GLU A 53 10.03 13.89 11.62
N ASN A 54 10.27 13.57 10.34
CA ASN A 54 9.26 13.66 9.27
C ASN A 54 9.27 12.33 8.53
N PHE A 55 8.73 11.26 9.13
CA PHE A 55 8.62 9.97 8.44
C PHE A 55 7.50 10.03 7.39
N TRP A 56 7.81 9.61 6.17
CA TRP A 56 6.90 9.65 5.03
C TRP A 56 7.22 8.51 4.06
N LEU A 57 6.30 8.26 3.13
CA LEU A 57 6.38 7.22 2.11
C LEU A 57 5.99 7.78 0.76
N GLU A 58 6.89 7.69 -0.22
CA GLU A 58 6.54 7.74 -1.65
C GLU A 58 6.28 6.31 -2.14
N GLN A 59 5.23 6.13 -2.91
CA GLN A 59 4.93 4.86 -3.55
C GLN A 59 4.55 5.10 -5.00
N GLU A 60 5.43 4.65 -5.89
CA GLU A 60 5.18 4.57 -7.32
C GLU A 60 4.66 3.17 -7.67
N VAL A 61 3.68 3.11 -8.58
CA VAL A 61 3.14 1.85 -9.09
C VAL A 61 3.46 1.77 -10.57
N PHE A 62 4.14 0.70 -10.95
CA PHE A 62 4.49 0.45 -12.35
C PHE A 62 3.59 -0.61 -12.96
N LEU A 63 3.27 -0.43 -14.24
CA LEU A 63 2.76 -1.49 -15.10
C LEU A 63 3.71 -1.62 -16.28
N ARG A 64 4.45 -2.73 -16.38
CA ARG A 64 5.45 -2.96 -17.44
C ARG A 64 6.44 -1.80 -17.57
N ASP A 65 7.05 -1.43 -16.46
CA ASP A 65 8.01 -0.31 -16.34
C ASP A 65 7.44 1.08 -16.70
N GLN A 66 6.13 1.20 -16.91
CA GLN A 66 5.46 2.49 -17.07
C GLN A 66 4.83 2.90 -15.73
N PRO A 67 5.17 4.06 -15.17
CA PRO A 67 4.52 4.55 -13.96
C PRO A 67 3.06 4.86 -14.28
N ILE A 68 2.15 4.27 -13.52
CA ILE A 68 0.70 4.47 -13.68
C ILE A 68 0.08 5.26 -12.53
N GLU A 69 0.69 5.21 -11.34
CA GLU A 69 0.25 5.95 -10.15
C GLU A 69 1.48 6.36 -9.33
N ASN A 70 1.39 7.51 -8.65
CA ASN A 70 2.34 7.91 -7.60
C ASN A 70 1.54 8.48 -6.43
N TRP A 71 1.82 7.97 -5.23
CA TRP A 71 1.21 8.42 -3.98
C TRP A 71 2.27 8.84 -2.97
N SER A 72 2.01 9.93 -2.26
CA SER A 72 2.81 10.39 -1.13
C SER A 72 1.97 10.35 0.15
N PHE A 73 2.52 9.78 1.20
CA PHE A 73 1.90 9.66 2.51
C PHE A 73 2.83 10.16 3.60
N GLU A 74 2.33 11.02 4.48
CA GLU A 74 3.08 11.52 5.63
C GLU A 74 2.59 10.84 6.92
N PHE A 75 3.53 10.36 7.73
CA PHE A 75 3.29 9.90 9.09
C PHE A 75 3.65 10.98 10.12
N GLY A 76 4.79 11.66 9.89
CA GLY A 76 5.34 12.67 10.79
C GLY A 76 6.30 12.08 11.82
N PHE A 77 6.27 12.62 13.04
CA PHE A 77 7.23 12.26 14.09
C PHE A 77 7.04 10.82 14.60
N VAL A 78 8.14 10.07 14.70
CA VAL A 78 8.19 8.72 15.26
C VAL A 78 9.03 8.73 16.54
N ILE A 79 8.40 8.34 17.65
CA ILE A 79 9.04 8.21 18.95
C ILE A 79 10.08 7.08 18.89
N PRO A 80 11.30 7.25 19.42
CA PRO A 80 12.29 6.17 19.46
C PRO A 80 11.81 5.00 20.32
N GLY A 81 12.06 3.77 19.85
CA GLY A 81 11.63 2.54 20.50
C GLY A 81 10.12 2.27 20.43
N SER A 82 9.37 3.00 19.61
CA SER A 82 7.91 2.84 19.50
C SER A 82 7.51 1.84 18.42
N THR A 83 6.32 1.26 18.60
CA THR A 83 5.57 0.53 17.57
C THR A 83 4.32 1.32 17.23
N ASN A 84 4.14 1.61 15.94
CA ASN A 84 3.08 2.47 15.44
C ASN A 84 2.19 1.71 14.46
N THR A 85 0.92 2.14 14.41
CA THR A 85 -0.04 1.69 13.40
C THR A 85 -0.41 2.89 12.55
N TRP A 86 -0.05 2.85 11.27
CA TRP A 86 -0.28 3.90 10.29
C TRP A 86 -1.39 3.50 9.33
N GLN A 87 -2.48 4.26 9.35
CA GLN A 87 -3.59 4.10 8.42
C GLN A 87 -3.49 5.14 7.29
N SER A 88 -3.62 4.67 6.04
CA SER A 88 -3.64 5.50 4.84
C SER A 88 -4.86 5.15 3.99
N LEU A 89 -5.39 6.13 3.24
CA LEU A 89 -6.46 5.90 2.27
C LEU A 89 -5.88 5.98 0.86
N ILE A 90 -6.08 4.94 0.06
CA ILE A 90 -5.72 4.88 -1.36
C ILE A 90 -7.03 4.99 -2.14
N GLN A 91 -7.17 6.05 -2.93
CA GLN A 91 -8.35 6.26 -3.76
C GLN A 91 -8.12 5.66 -5.14
N SER A 92 -9.13 4.98 -5.69
CA SER A 92 -9.08 4.59 -7.10
C SER A 92 -9.28 5.82 -7.96
N ASP A 93 -8.61 5.89 -9.11
CA ASP A 93 -9.04 6.80 -10.18
C ASP A 93 -10.45 6.39 -10.67
N THR A 94 -11.04 7.17 -11.57
CA THR A 94 -12.35 6.87 -12.14
C THR A 94 -12.37 5.47 -12.78
N ALA A 95 -13.52 4.79 -12.70
CA ALA A 95 -13.66 3.40 -13.16
C ALA A 95 -13.22 3.19 -14.63
N ASP A 96 -13.29 4.25 -15.44
CA ASP A 96 -12.91 4.28 -16.85
C ASP A 96 -11.40 4.21 -17.09
N ARG A 97 -10.60 4.47 -16.05
CA ARG A 97 -9.13 4.44 -16.06
C ARG A 97 -8.54 3.22 -15.33
N MET A 98 -9.39 2.42 -14.70
CA MET A 98 -8.95 1.22 -13.99
C MET A 98 -8.53 0.12 -14.97
N ILE A 99 -7.27 -0.28 -14.87
CA ILE A 99 -6.68 -1.30 -15.74
C ILE A 99 -7.30 -2.67 -15.40
N PRO A 100 -7.76 -3.46 -16.39
CA PRO A 100 -8.41 -4.75 -16.12
C PRO A 100 -7.48 -5.73 -15.39
N ALA A 101 -8.02 -6.46 -14.42
CA ALA A 101 -7.30 -7.48 -13.64
C ALA A 101 -6.58 -8.57 -14.47
N LYS A 102 -6.98 -8.77 -15.72
CA LYS A 102 -6.32 -9.70 -16.65
C LYS A 102 -4.98 -9.16 -17.16
N VAL A 103 -4.83 -7.84 -17.26
CA VAL A 103 -3.60 -7.14 -17.64
C VAL A 103 -2.64 -7.06 -16.45
N LEU A 104 -3.18 -6.95 -15.24
CA LEU A 104 -2.41 -6.74 -14.00
C LEU A 104 -1.80 -8.02 -13.38
N ARG A 105 -2.03 -9.20 -13.99
CA ARG A 105 -1.77 -10.49 -13.31
C ARG A 105 -0.27 -10.83 -13.12
N PHE A 106 0.63 -10.13 -13.80
CA PHE A 106 2.08 -10.41 -13.81
C PHE A 106 2.97 -9.16 -13.88
N ASP A 107 2.39 -7.95 -13.91
CA ASP A 107 3.09 -6.78 -14.43
C ASP A 107 3.13 -5.60 -13.44
N ILE A 108 2.66 -5.76 -12.20
CA ILE A 108 2.72 -4.71 -11.17
C ILE A 108 3.95 -4.94 -10.29
N CYS A 109 4.92 -4.02 -10.37
CA CYS A 109 6.07 -3.89 -9.47
C CYS A 109 5.97 -2.55 -8.74
#